data_AF-A0A2E3XQZ0-F1
#
_entry.id   AF-A0A2E3XQZ0-F1
#
_cell.length_a   1.000
_cell.length_b   1.000
_cell.length_c   1.000
_cell.angle_alpha   90.00
_cell.angle_beta   90.00
_cell.angle_gamma   90.00
#
_symmetry.space_group_name_H-M   'P 1'
#
loop_
_entity.id
_entity.type
_entity.pdbx_description
1 polymer ?
#
loop_
_entity_poly.entity_id
_entity_poly.type
_entity_poly.pdbx_seq_one_letter_code
_entity_poly.pdbx_strand_id
1 'polypeptide(L)'
;MLFGKRELYLDGSQIFSVEEFHDQVSQLFGFPSYYGRNLDDLWECLNSYIDPNLRLTIRDFEHLIQVFGPESEGLKEVFEKLPQYHPEMEILYN
;
A
#
# COMPACT_ATOMS: atom_id res chain seq x y z
N MET A 1 24.02 3.86 -14.38
CA MET A 1 22.86 3.08 -14.86
C MET A 1 21.66 3.56 -14.07
N LEU A 2 20.65 4.11 -14.72
CA LEU A 2 19.37 4.38 -14.07
C LEU A 2 18.70 3.02 -13.89
N PHE A 3 18.66 2.51 -12.66
CA PHE A 3 17.83 1.35 -12.36
C PHE A 3 16.38 1.75 -12.58
N GLY A 4 15.64 0.96 -13.36
CA GLY A 4 14.21 1.17 -13.56
C GLY A 4 13.48 1.14 -12.22
N LYS A 5 12.37 1.87 -12.15
CA LYS A 5 11.48 1.90 -11.00
C LYS A 5 10.96 0.48 -10.69
N ARG A 6 10.91 0.10 -9.41
CA ARG A 6 10.35 -1.21 -8.99
C ARG A 6 8.84 -1.22 -9.26
N GLU A 7 8.33 -2.16 -10.04
CA GLU A 7 6.90 -2.27 -10.33
C GLU A 7 6.26 -3.28 -9.37
N LEU A 8 5.19 -2.88 -8.67
CA LEU A 8 4.42 -3.71 -7.75
C LEU A 8 2.94 -3.67 -8.12
N TYR A 9 2.26 -4.79 -7.91
CA TYR A 9 0.84 -4.97 -8.23
C TYR A 9 0.11 -5.53 -7.03
N LEU A 10 -0.95 -4.83 -6.61
CA LEU A 10 -1.89 -5.28 -5.59
C LEU A 10 -3.24 -5.52 -6.25
N ASP A 11 -3.73 -6.76 -6.23
CA ASP A 11 -5.05 -7.11 -6.76
C ASP A 11 -6.09 -7.03 -5.63
N GLY A 12 -6.72 -5.85 -5.49
CA GLY A 12 -7.74 -5.59 -4.49
C GLY A 12 -8.93 -6.54 -4.60
N SER A 13 -9.26 -7.03 -5.80
CA SER A 13 -10.40 -7.94 -6.01
C SER A 13 -10.24 -9.32 -5.37
N GLN A 14 -9.02 -9.66 -4.90
CA GLN A 14 -8.68 -10.92 -4.27
C GLN A 14 -8.43 -10.78 -2.76
N ILE A 15 -8.84 -9.65 -2.15
CA ILE A 15 -8.65 -9.37 -0.74
C ILE A 15 -10.03 -9.27 -0.10
N PHE A 16 -10.35 -10.17 0.85
CA PHE A 16 -11.69 -10.28 1.42
C PHE A 16 -11.78 -9.87 2.89
N SER A 17 -10.66 -9.47 3.50
CA SER A 17 -10.61 -8.94 4.85
C SER A 17 -9.47 -7.94 5.06
N VAL A 18 -9.60 -7.08 6.07
CA VAL A 18 -8.52 -6.16 6.49
C VAL A 18 -7.27 -6.92 6.91
N GLU A 19 -7.43 -8.08 7.56
CA GLU A 19 -6.31 -8.95 7.93
C GLU A 19 -5.57 -9.45 6.68
N GLU A 20 -6.29 -9.93 5.67
CA GLU A 20 -5.71 -10.40 4.41
C GLU A 20 -5.01 -9.28 3.64
N PHE A 21 -5.56 -8.06 3.65
CA PHE A 21 -4.88 -6.89 3.10
C PHE A 21 -3.50 -6.71 3.76
N HIS A 22 -3.45 -6.72 5.10
CA HIS A 22 -2.19 -6.53 5.81
C HIS A 22 -1.18 -7.65 5.55
N ASP A 23 -1.62 -8.90 5.37
CA ASP A 23 -0.75 -10.00 4.93
C ASP A 23 -0.17 -9.74 3.54
N GLN A 24 -1.04 -9.46 2.57
CA GLN A 24 -0.62 -9.28 1.18
C GLN A 24 0.31 -8.09 1.01
N VAL A 25 0.02 -6.95 1.65
CA VAL A 25 0.86 -5.76 1.57
C VAL A 25 2.19 -5.98 2.30
N SER A 26 2.19 -6.61 3.47
CA SER A 26 3.42 -6.96 4.19
C SER A 26 4.33 -7.83 3.32
N GLN A 27 3.77 -8.84 2.65
CA GLN A 27 4.51 -9.72 1.75
C GLN A 27 5.00 -8.99 0.48
N LEU A 28 4.12 -8.19 -0.14
CA LEU A 28 4.41 -7.48 -1.40
C LEU A 28 5.58 -6.49 -1.24
N PHE A 29 5.62 -5.79 -0.12
CA PHE A 29 6.64 -4.79 0.18
C PHE A 29 7.84 -5.35 0.95
N GLY A 30 7.68 -6.49 1.61
CA GLY A 30 8.71 -7.09 2.47
C GLY A 30 8.84 -6.38 3.81
N PHE A 31 7.72 -6.06 4.45
CA PHE A 31 7.69 -5.37 5.75
C PHE A 31 8.40 -6.16 6.86
N PRO A 32 8.87 -5.46 7.92
CA PRO A 32 9.58 -6.10 9.01
C PRO A 32 8.66 -6.95 9.90
N SER A 33 9.24 -7.87 10.67
CA SER A 33 8.51 -8.81 11.54
C SER A 33 7.70 -8.14 12.66
N TYR A 34 7.94 -6.85 12.93
CA TYR A 34 7.22 -6.06 13.92
C TYR A 34 6.04 -5.27 13.34
N TYR A 35 5.66 -5.50 12.08
CA TYR A 35 4.49 -4.87 11.48
C TYR A 35 3.19 -5.21 12.24
N GLY A 36 2.57 -4.21 12.87
CA GLY A 36 1.43 -4.40 13.78
C GLY A 36 0.04 -4.38 13.15
N ARG A 37 -0.06 -4.37 11.81
CA ARG A 37 -1.30 -4.63 11.04
C ARG A 37 -2.45 -3.67 11.37
N ASN A 38 -2.14 -2.39 11.44
CA ASN A 38 -3.09 -1.29 11.47
C ASN A 38 -2.64 -0.18 10.50
N LEU A 39 -3.45 0.86 10.34
CA LEU A 39 -3.16 1.95 9.40
C LEU A 39 -1.94 2.80 9.79
N ASP A 40 -1.66 2.97 11.09
CA ASP A 40 -0.49 3.70 11.55
C ASP A 40 0.80 2.94 11.21
N ASP A 41 0.83 1.62 11.47
CA ASP A 41 1.96 0.76 11.10
C ASP A 41 2.13 0.65 9.57
N LEU A 42 1.02 0.64 8.82
CA LEU A 42 1.02 0.66 7.35
C LEU A 42 1.69 1.93 6.84
N TRP A 43 1.26 3.08 7.37
CA TRP A 43 1.86 4.37 7.05
C TRP A 43 3.36 4.38 7.33
N GLU A 44 3.77 3.99 8.55
CA GLU A 44 5.18 3.98 8.94
C GLU A 44 6.03 3.08 8.04
N CYS A 45 5.54 1.90 7.67
CA CYS A 45 6.29 1.01 6.79
C CYS A 45 6.38 1.56 5.35
N LEU A 46 5.29 2.09 4.79
CA LEU A 46 5.30 2.63 3.43
C LEU A 46 6.10 3.94 3.30
N ASN A 47 6.09 4.79 4.33
CA ASN A 47 6.78 6.08 4.31
C ASN A 47 8.26 5.97 4.75
N SER A 48 8.58 5.11 5.71
CA SER A 48 9.89 5.15 6.37
C SER A 48 10.75 3.90 6.20
N TYR A 49 10.17 2.77 5.75
CA TYR A 49 10.89 1.50 5.69
C TYR A 49 11.27 1.05 4.26
N ILE A 50 10.39 1.27 3.29
CA ILE A 50 10.61 0.80 1.91
C ILE A 50 11.43 1.78 1.07
N ASP A 51 12.04 1.29 -0.02
CA ASP A 51 12.61 2.14 -1.06
C ASP A 51 11.48 2.78 -1.89
N PRO A 52 11.33 4.12 -1.88
CA PRO A 52 10.23 4.82 -2.54
C PRO A 52 10.36 4.86 -4.07
N ASN A 53 11.48 4.44 -4.66
CA ASN A 53 11.66 4.36 -6.11
C ASN A 53 10.87 3.18 -6.74
N LEU A 54 9.54 3.23 -6.59
CA LEU A 54 8.60 2.21 -7.04
C LEU A 54 7.34 2.81 -7.69
N ARG A 55 6.66 1.96 -8.48
CA ARG A 55 5.30 2.17 -8.95
C ARG A 55 4.43 1.06 -8.37
N LEU A 56 3.39 1.45 -7.65
CA LEU A 56 2.34 0.54 -7.18
C LEU A 56 1.11 0.71 -8.08
N THR A 57 0.67 -0.38 -8.70
CA THR A 57 -0.64 -0.46 -9.35
C THR A 57 -1.60 -1.20 -8.44
N ILE A 58 -2.68 -0.53 -8.03
CA ILE A 58 -3.75 -1.11 -7.22
C ILE A 58 -4.94 -1.36 -8.14
N ARG A 59 -5.27 -2.62 -8.36
CA ARG A 59 -6.46 -3.02 -9.09
C ARG A 59 -7.65 -3.08 -8.13
N ASP A 60 -8.80 -2.56 -8.55
CA ASP A 60 -10.06 -2.62 -7.79
C ASP A 60 -9.94 -2.03 -6.37
N PHE A 61 -9.44 -0.80 -6.29
CA PHE A 61 -9.31 -0.09 -5.02
C PHE A 61 -10.66 0.14 -4.34
N GLU A 62 -11.74 0.28 -5.10
CA GLU A 62 -13.10 0.40 -4.56
C GLU A 62 -13.51 -0.84 -3.76
N HIS A 63 -13.11 -2.05 -4.17
CA HIS A 63 -13.31 -3.24 -3.35
C HIS A 63 -12.60 -3.14 -2.01
N LEU A 64 -11.36 -2.63 -1.97
CA LEU A 64 -10.64 -2.41 -0.71
C LEU A 64 -11.35 -1.40 0.20
N ILE A 65 -11.95 -0.34 -0.37
CA ILE A 65 -12.78 0.60 0.39
C ILE A 65 -13.96 -0.13 1.06
N GLN A 66 -14.60 -1.06 0.36
CA GLN A 66 -15.69 -1.87 0.92
C GLN A 66 -15.20 -2.81 2.02
N VAL A 67 -14.04 -3.45 1.84
CA VAL A 67 -13.42 -4.35 2.83
C VAL A 67 -13.07 -3.60 4.13
N PHE A 68 -12.53 -2.39 4.02
CA PHE A 68 -12.14 -1.57 5.18
C PHE A 68 -13.32 -0.87 5.86
N GLY A 69 -14.44 -0.67 5.16
CA GLY A 69 -15.66 -0.11 5.73
C GLY A 69 -15.41 1.20 6.48
N PRO A 70 -15.67 1.28 7.80
CA PRO A 70 -15.43 2.50 8.59
C PRO A 70 -14.00 3.06 8.54
N GLU A 71 -12.99 2.22 8.32
CA GLU A 71 -11.57 2.62 8.28
C GLU A 71 -11.11 3.03 6.87
N SER A 72 -12.00 2.97 5.88
CA SER A 72 -11.66 3.20 4.48
C SER A 72 -11.10 4.59 4.18
N GLU A 73 -11.52 5.61 4.94
CA GLU A 73 -10.98 6.96 4.78
C GLU A 73 -9.50 7.04 5.17
N GLY A 74 -9.10 6.35 6.25
CA GLY A 74 -7.70 6.27 6.66
C GLY A 74 -6.87 5.48 5.64
N LEU A 75 -7.43 4.43 5.04
CA LEU A 75 -6.76 3.70 3.97
C LEU A 75 -6.48 4.60 2.75
N LYS A 76 -7.47 5.41 2.33
CA LYS A 76 -7.30 6.39 1.25
C LYS A 76 -6.22 7.40 1.59
N GLU A 77 -6.28 7.95 2.80
CA GLU A 77 -5.34 8.97 3.27
C GLU A 77 -3.90 8.47 3.21
N VAL A 78 -3.63 7.20 3.56
CA VAL A 78 -2.30 6.59 3.43
C VAL A 78 -1.79 6.66 1.99
N PHE A 79 -2.55 6.14 1.03
CA PHE A 79 -2.10 6.09 -0.37
C PHE A 79 -2.08 7.47 -1.04
N GLU A 80 -2.99 8.38 -0.70
CA GLU A 80 -2.98 9.75 -1.22
C GLU A 80 -1.81 10.59 -0.71
N LYS A 81 -1.35 10.34 0.52
CA LYS A 81 -0.21 11.07 1.11
C LYS A 81 1.13 10.57 0.61
N LEU A 82 1.29 9.29 0.29
CA LEU A 82 2.60 8.74 -0.07
C LEU A 82 3.33 9.52 -1.17
N PRO A 83 2.71 9.86 -2.32
CA PRO A 83 3.36 10.67 -3.35
C PRO A 83 3.69 12.11 -2.92
N GLN A 84 3.04 12.64 -1.88
CA GLN A 84 3.32 13.97 -1.34
C GLN A 84 4.62 14.00 -0.53
N TYR A 85 4.93 12.89 0.16
CA TYR A 85 6.17 12.71 0.94
C TYR A 85 7.29 12.08 0.11
N HIS A 86 6.93 11.27 -0.88
CA HIS A 86 7.82 10.58 -1.81
C HIS A 86 7.40 10.85 -3.26
N PRO A 87 7.76 12.01 -3.84
CA PRO A 87 7.38 12.38 -5.21
C PRO A 87 7.85 11.39 -6.29
N GLU A 88 8.87 10.59 -5.98
CA GLU A 88 9.36 9.49 -6.81
C GLU A 88 8.49 8.24 -6.76
N MET A 89 7.59 8.09 -5.78
CA MET A 89 6.65 6.98 -5.72
C MET A 89 5.45 7.26 -6.64
N GLU A 90 5.11 6.32 -7.50
CA GLU A 90 3.91 6.41 -8.35
C GLU A 90 2.85 5.43 -7.85
N ILE A 91 1.62 5.92 -7.68
CA ILE A 91 0.46 5.08 -7.35
C ILE A 91 -0.56 5.21 -8.48
N LEU A 92 -0.90 4.09 -9.09
CA LEU A 92 -1.91 3.98 -10.14
C LEU A 92 -3.09 3.16 -9.64
N TYR A 93 -4.30 3.60 -9.95
CA TYR A 93 -5.53 2.89 -9.65
C TYR A 93 -6.12 2.33 -10.96
N ASN A 94 -6.30 1.01 -11.04
CA ASN A 94 -6.76 0.29 -12.23
C ASN A 94 -8.06 -0.50 -12.00
#